data_AF-A0A1W9HM99-F1
#
_entry.id   AF-A0A1W9HM99-F1
#
_cell.length_a   1.000
_cell.length_b   1.000
_cell.length_c   1.000
_cell.angle_alpha   90.00
_cell.angle_beta   90.00
_cell.angle_gamma   90.00
#
_symmetry.space_group_name_H-M   'P 1'
#
loop_
_entity.id
_entity.type
_entity.pdbx_description
1 polymer ?
#
loop_
_entity_poly.entity_id
_entity_poly.type
_entity_poly.pdbx_seq_one_letter_code
_entity_poly.pdbx_strand_id
1 'polypeptide(L)'
;MRKTYITFAMLVIWASGEIGYSQNRAPVRRGGAGSGGSTMRAPSAPRSNPGNVYRNPGAPNRPNYGPTPYSRPNTGGVYTRTGSGNIVYGGYRDRYGQVTNRLDYMRRDVRVGSWVNAQVGRYRSLHYPHYINRTSWYNSYYPTWRMRYNSWGRYGFYGGFYWNFRPVADIGVYFYNPMVSWFYSSSYDDYYYNTWYNSGITTYPQLRTPFPYTGAYYPTEEFRDLNLGMSQASLQTQVNYRTAMIDFTLQLQQQVSGILGYQAVLSTNDIVVTHYQQLSGDTGVVIEGWVSYQQQHSYPFKAYLNLYTGTANLFVTGNNGQFPSQTEIDTLNGLNSQIQDAGGVVEGDNYNYNFPQ
;
A
#
# COMPACT_ATOMS: atom_id res chain seq x y z
N MET A 1 -25.82 -40.55 33.23
CA MET A 1 -25.05 -39.41 32.67
C MET A 1 -24.31 -39.88 31.43
N ARG A 2 -24.81 -39.57 30.23
CA ARG A 2 -24.12 -39.88 28.96
C ARG A 2 -23.51 -38.59 28.41
N LYS A 3 -22.20 -38.60 28.15
CA LYS A 3 -21.48 -37.50 27.50
C LYS A 3 -21.57 -37.70 26.00
N THR A 4 -22.17 -36.73 25.31
CA THR A 4 -22.20 -36.66 23.84
C THR A 4 -20.97 -35.87 23.40
N TYR A 5 -20.11 -36.47 22.59
CA TYR A 5 -19.04 -35.78 21.89
C TYR A 5 -19.54 -35.42 20.48
N ILE A 6 -19.55 -34.13 20.15
CA ILE A 6 -19.84 -33.64 18.80
C ILE A 6 -18.50 -33.31 18.16
N THR A 7 -18.12 -34.10 17.16
CA THR A 7 -16.96 -33.84 16.29
C THR A 7 -17.43 -33.00 15.10
N PHE A 8 -16.97 -31.75 15.00
CA PHE A 8 -17.16 -30.93 13.81
C PHE A 8 -16.02 -31.19 12.82
N ALA A 9 -16.34 -31.82 11.68
CA ALA A 9 -15.48 -31.84 10.52
C ALA A 9 -15.86 -30.67 9.60
N MET A 10 -14.99 -29.67 9.46
CA MET A 10 -15.13 -28.64 8.43
C MET A 10 -14.60 -29.19 7.10
N LEU A 11 -15.50 -29.44 6.17
CA LEU A 11 -15.21 -29.74 4.77
C LEU A 11 -15.18 -28.41 4.00
N VAL A 12 -14.00 -27.99 3.54
CA VAL A 12 -13.85 -26.85 2.62
C VAL A 12 -13.88 -27.40 1.19
N ILE A 13 -14.99 -27.20 0.49
CA ILE A 13 -15.09 -27.47 -0.95
C ILE A 13 -14.74 -26.18 -1.70
N TRP A 14 -13.61 -26.21 -2.41
CA TRP A 14 -13.27 -25.21 -3.42
C TRP A 14 -14.03 -25.56 -4.71
N ALA A 15 -15.04 -24.76 -5.06
CA ALA A 15 -15.69 -24.83 -6.36
C ALA A 15 -15.22 -23.64 -7.21
N SER A 16 -14.30 -23.89 -8.13
CA SER A 16 -13.93 -22.98 -9.21
C SER A 16 -15.03 -22.99 -10.27
N GLY A 17 -15.90 -21.98 -10.24
CA GLY A 17 -16.87 -21.72 -11.29
C GLY A 17 -16.27 -20.84 -12.38
N GLU A 18 -15.82 -21.43 -13.48
CA GLU A 18 -15.58 -20.74 -14.74
C GLU A 18 -16.93 -20.38 -15.37
N ILE A 19 -17.27 -19.09 -15.43
CA ILE A 19 -18.39 -18.59 -16.24
C ILE A 19 -17.81 -18.20 -17.59
N GLY A 20 -18.03 -19.06 -18.58
CA GLY A 20 -17.82 -18.76 -19.99
C GLY A 20 -18.85 -17.75 -20.49
N TYR A 21 -18.39 -16.64 -21.07
CA TYR A 21 -19.22 -15.78 -21.90
C TYR A 21 -18.93 -16.07 -23.37
N SER A 22 -19.94 -16.62 -24.06
CA SER A 22 -19.94 -16.79 -25.49
C SER A 22 -20.42 -15.53 -26.23
N GLN A 23 -19.71 -15.29 -27.32
CA GLN A 23 -20.03 -14.58 -28.56
C GLN A 23 -21.38 -13.86 -28.71
N ASN A 24 -21.34 -12.58 -29.10
CA ASN A 24 -21.72 -12.13 -30.46
C ASN A 24 -21.97 -10.61 -30.50
N ARG A 25 -21.27 -9.91 -31.40
CA ARG A 25 -21.86 -9.07 -32.47
C ARG A 25 -20.76 -8.27 -33.18
N ALA A 26 -20.62 -8.54 -34.47
CA ALA A 26 -19.85 -7.77 -35.42
C ALA A 26 -20.53 -6.42 -35.73
N PRO A 27 -19.77 -5.36 -36.08
CA PRO A 27 -20.30 -4.25 -36.84
C PRO A 27 -19.93 -4.37 -38.33
N VAL A 28 -21.01 -4.47 -39.10
CA VAL A 28 -21.26 -4.04 -40.47
C VAL A 28 -20.16 -3.20 -41.15
N ARG A 29 -19.66 -3.72 -42.27
CA ARG A 29 -18.96 -2.98 -43.34
C ARG A 29 -19.90 -1.96 -43.99
N ARG A 30 -19.44 -0.72 -44.17
CA ARG A 30 -19.92 0.17 -45.25
C ARG A 30 -18.73 0.85 -45.91
N GLY A 31 -18.60 0.62 -47.22
CA GLY A 31 -17.55 1.19 -48.06
C GLY A 31 -17.82 2.63 -48.46
N GLY A 32 -16.76 3.30 -48.91
CA GLY A 32 -16.80 4.59 -49.56
C GLY A 32 -15.43 4.88 -50.18
N ALA A 33 -15.32 4.65 -51.47
CA ALA A 33 -14.18 5.00 -52.30
C ALA A 33 -14.08 6.53 -52.46
N GLY A 34 -12.86 7.06 -52.49
CA GLY A 34 -12.58 8.48 -52.73
C GLY A 34 -11.12 8.70 -53.10
N SER A 35 -10.84 8.63 -54.39
CA SER A 35 -9.60 9.01 -55.08
C SER A 35 -9.35 10.51 -54.97
N GLY A 36 -8.09 10.94 -54.80
CA GLY A 36 -7.72 12.35 -54.95
C GLY A 36 -6.28 12.71 -54.58
N GLY A 37 -5.40 12.72 -55.59
CA GLY A 37 -4.49 13.86 -55.83
C GLY A 37 -3.26 14.04 -54.94
N SER A 38 -2.12 13.59 -55.47
CA SER A 38 -0.77 13.97 -55.06
C SER A 38 -0.51 15.48 -55.12
N THR A 39 0.13 16.05 -54.09
CA THR A 39 1.10 17.14 -54.28
C THR A 39 2.32 16.90 -53.38
N MET A 40 3.48 16.76 -54.01
CA MET A 40 4.78 16.74 -53.34
C MET A 40 5.07 18.14 -52.79
N ARG A 41 5.49 18.23 -51.53
CA ARG A 41 6.10 19.44 -50.98
C ARG A 41 7.38 19.09 -50.23
N ALA A 42 8.42 19.86 -50.55
CA ALA A 42 9.83 19.73 -50.17
C ALA A 42 10.10 19.76 -48.65
N PRO A 43 11.27 19.26 -48.20
CA PRO A 43 11.57 19.11 -46.78
C PRO A 43 11.89 20.47 -46.12
N SER A 44 11.22 20.75 -45.00
CA SER A 44 11.49 21.91 -44.15
C SER A 44 12.40 21.50 -42.99
N ALA A 45 13.45 22.29 -42.78
CA ALA A 45 14.49 22.15 -41.76
C ALA A 45 13.96 22.04 -40.30
N PRO A 46 14.76 21.49 -39.36
CA PRO A 46 14.34 21.28 -37.98
C PRO A 46 14.25 22.63 -37.23
N ARG A 47 13.04 23.01 -36.81
CA ARG A 47 12.83 24.07 -35.82
C ARG A 47 12.92 23.48 -34.42
N SER A 48 14.02 23.80 -33.74
CA SER A 48 14.15 23.75 -32.28
C SER A 48 13.05 24.60 -31.63
N ASN A 49 12.18 24.00 -30.84
CA ASN A 49 11.27 24.74 -29.97
C ASN A 49 11.64 24.47 -28.50
N PRO A 50 12.11 25.47 -27.75
CA PRO A 50 12.45 25.34 -26.35
C PRO A 50 11.17 25.25 -25.49
N GLY A 51 11.32 24.61 -24.33
CA GLY A 51 10.22 24.17 -23.47
C GLY A 51 9.20 25.25 -23.12
N ASN A 52 7.93 24.90 -23.33
CA ASN A 52 6.80 25.59 -22.70
C ASN A 52 6.43 24.84 -21.42
N VAL A 53 7.02 25.27 -20.32
CA VAL A 53 6.54 24.98 -18.97
C VAL A 53 5.20 25.70 -18.83
N TYR A 54 4.10 24.96 -18.79
CA TYR A 54 2.81 25.48 -18.32
C TYR A 54 2.96 25.87 -16.84
N ARG A 55 3.34 27.13 -16.58
CA ARG A 55 3.18 27.75 -15.27
C ARG A 55 1.71 28.10 -15.12
N ASN A 56 1.03 27.39 -14.24
CA ASN A 56 -0.29 27.74 -13.75
C ASN A 56 -0.19 29.03 -12.90
N PRO A 57 -0.63 30.21 -13.37
CA PRO A 57 -0.57 31.44 -12.60
C PRO A 57 -1.88 31.56 -11.83
N GLY A 58 -1.89 31.13 -10.56
CA GLY A 58 -3.07 31.32 -9.72
C GLY A 58 -3.27 30.39 -8.53
N ALA A 59 -2.35 29.47 -8.22
CA ALA A 59 -2.43 28.75 -6.95
C ALA A 59 -1.86 29.66 -5.84
N PRO A 60 -2.67 30.12 -4.86
CA PRO A 60 -2.14 30.83 -3.71
C PRO A 60 -1.13 29.95 -2.99
N ASN A 61 0.01 30.54 -2.61
CA ASN A 61 1.05 29.93 -1.77
C ASN A 61 0.39 29.24 -0.56
N ARG A 62 0.22 27.91 -0.63
CA ARG A 62 -0.13 27.12 0.55
C ARG A 62 1.14 27.02 1.40
N PRO A 63 1.13 27.46 2.67
CA PRO A 63 2.26 27.24 3.54
C PRO A 63 2.50 25.73 3.68
N ASN A 64 3.73 25.31 3.45
CA ASN A 64 4.20 23.96 3.69
C ASN A 64 4.30 23.75 5.21
N TYR A 65 3.17 23.40 5.84
CA TYR A 65 3.14 22.97 7.24
C TYR A 65 3.66 21.52 7.36
N GLY A 66 4.94 21.31 7.04
CA GLY A 66 5.66 20.13 7.49
C GLY A 66 6.18 20.38 8.91
N PRO A 67 6.04 19.43 9.86
CA PRO A 67 6.62 19.59 11.19
C PRO A 67 8.14 19.75 11.12
N THR A 68 8.67 20.66 11.94
CA THR A 68 10.11 20.83 12.12
C THR A 68 10.71 19.58 12.76
N PRO A 69 11.94 19.16 12.38
CA PRO A 69 12.59 17.99 12.98
C PRO A 69 12.88 18.25 14.46
N TYR A 70 12.29 17.45 15.34
CA TYR A 70 12.53 17.49 16.78
C TYR A 70 13.24 16.22 17.23
N SER A 71 14.34 16.38 17.96
CA SER A 71 15.14 15.29 18.53
C SER A 71 14.63 14.98 19.94
N ARG A 72 14.07 13.78 20.16
CA ARG A 72 13.72 13.27 21.50
C ARG A 72 14.94 12.53 22.11
N PRO A 73 15.10 12.50 23.45
CA PRO A 73 16.24 11.86 24.09
C PRO A 73 16.16 10.31 24.04
N ASN A 74 17.16 9.72 23.39
CA ASN A 74 17.80 8.40 23.55
C ASN A 74 17.08 7.28 24.35
N THR A 75 16.26 6.52 23.63
CA THR A 75 16.18 5.04 23.75
C THR A 75 15.89 4.39 22.40
N GLY A 76 15.24 5.08 21.45
CA GLY A 76 15.09 4.67 20.05
C GLY A 76 16.08 5.41 19.14
N GLY A 77 16.53 4.78 18.06
CA GLY A 77 17.50 5.37 17.12
C GLY A 77 17.08 6.73 16.55
N VAL A 78 18.03 7.44 15.92
CA VAL A 78 17.74 8.74 15.29
C VAL A 78 16.70 8.54 14.17
N TYR A 79 15.50 9.04 14.40
CA TYR A 79 14.42 9.05 13.41
C TYR A 79 14.48 10.32 12.57
N THR A 80 14.14 10.18 11.29
CA THR A 80 14.00 11.29 10.35
C THR A 80 12.64 11.19 9.67
N ARG A 81 12.07 12.34 9.31
CA ARG A 81 10.85 12.41 8.52
C ARG A 81 11.21 12.48 7.04
N THR A 82 10.53 11.68 6.22
CA THR A 82 10.62 11.83 4.76
C THR A 82 9.87 13.09 4.31
N GLY A 83 10.04 13.49 3.05
CA GLY A 83 9.24 14.58 2.47
C GLY A 83 7.74 14.27 2.35
N SER A 84 7.32 13.04 2.65
CA SER A 84 5.92 12.60 2.75
C SER A 84 5.42 12.49 4.21
N GLY A 85 6.26 12.80 5.20
CA GLY A 85 5.90 12.77 6.62
C GLY A 85 6.19 11.46 7.34
N ASN A 86 6.45 10.38 6.60
CA ASN A 86 6.78 9.04 7.14
C ASN A 86 8.01 9.08 8.02
N ILE A 87 8.02 8.23 9.06
CA ILE A 87 9.09 8.19 10.04
C ILE A 87 10.03 7.01 9.74
N VAL A 88 11.29 7.31 9.44
CA VAL A 88 12.30 6.30 9.12
C VAL A 88 13.54 6.49 9.99
N TYR A 89 14.16 5.40 10.44
CA TYR A 89 15.43 5.50 11.16
C TYR A 89 16.56 5.96 10.22
N GLY A 90 17.58 6.62 10.76
CA GLY A 90 18.60 7.35 9.97
C GLY A 90 19.33 6.56 8.89
N GLY A 91 19.52 5.25 9.07
CA GLY A 91 20.17 4.38 8.06
C GLY A 91 19.29 4.00 6.86
N TYR A 92 18.02 4.42 6.84
CA TYR A 92 17.08 4.11 5.76
C TYR A 92 17.55 4.62 4.38
N ARG A 93 18.17 5.81 4.32
CA ARG A 93 18.65 6.39 3.05
C ARG A 93 19.78 5.58 2.42
N ASP A 94 20.72 5.11 3.23
CA ASP A 94 21.85 4.30 2.75
C ASP A 94 21.38 2.98 2.16
N ARG A 95 20.34 2.40 2.77
CA ARG A 95 19.71 1.17 2.26
C ARG A 95 19.00 1.38 0.93
N TYR A 96 18.35 2.53 0.71
CA TYR A 96 17.71 2.81 -0.57
C TYR A 96 18.70 2.77 -1.75
N GLY A 97 19.95 3.21 -1.55
CA GLY A 97 21.01 3.10 -2.56
C GLY A 97 21.35 1.65 -2.93
N GLN A 98 21.34 0.73 -1.96
CA GLN A 98 21.59 -0.69 -2.19
C GLN A 98 20.45 -1.37 -2.97
N VAL A 99 19.19 -0.95 -2.76
CA VAL A 99 18.03 -1.40 -3.57
C VAL A 99 18.29 -1.12 -5.05
N THR A 100 18.75 0.09 -5.36
CA THR A 100 18.92 0.55 -6.75
C THR A 100 19.89 -0.35 -7.51
N ASN A 101 21.03 -0.71 -6.92
CA ASN A 101 21.99 -1.61 -7.55
C ASN A 101 21.41 -2.99 -7.86
N ARG A 102 20.62 -3.56 -6.93
CA ARG A 102 19.97 -4.86 -7.13
C ARG A 102 18.86 -4.77 -8.18
N LEU A 103 18.11 -3.68 -8.21
CA LEU A 103 17.10 -3.44 -9.25
C LEU A 103 17.73 -3.30 -10.63
N ASP A 104 18.88 -2.65 -10.74
CA ASP A 104 19.60 -2.52 -12.01
C ASP A 104 20.12 -3.87 -12.50
N TYR A 105 20.55 -4.75 -11.59
CA TYR A 105 20.84 -6.14 -11.92
C TYR A 105 19.60 -6.88 -12.45
N MET A 106 18.46 -6.80 -11.75
CA MET A 106 17.19 -7.40 -12.18
C MET A 106 16.75 -6.89 -13.56
N ARG A 107 16.93 -5.60 -13.84
CA ARG A 107 16.52 -4.97 -15.11
C ARG A 107 17.37 -5.39 -16.31
N ARG A 108 18.63 -5.78 -16.09
CA ARG A 108 19.54 -6.24 -17.15
C ARG A 108 19.24 -7.68 -17.57
N ASP A 109 18.57 -8.44 -16.72
CA ASP A 109 18.20 -9.82 -16.99
C ASP A 109 16.95 -9.89 -17.88
N VAL A 110 17.10 -10.44 -19.09
CA VAL A 110 16.04 -10.51 -20.11
C VAL A 110 14.87 -11.40 -19.67
N ARG A 111 15.14 -12.48 -18.93
CA ARG A 111 14.08 -13.38 -18.45
C ARG A 111 13.29 -12.72 -17.33
N VAL A 112 13.97 -12.03 -16.42
CA VAL A 112 13.29 -11.17 -15.43
C VAL A 112 12.45 -10.10 -16.11
N GLY A 113 13.01 -9.36 -17.07
CA GLY A 113 12.29 -8.31 -17.80
C GLY A 113 11.04 -8.84 -18.52
N SER A 114 11.13 -10.04 -19.11
CA SER A 114 9.99 -10.68 -19.77
C SER A 114 8.87 -11.03 -18.78
N TRP A 115 9.23 -11.59 -17.62
CA TRP A 115 8.27 -11.88 -16.56
C TRP A 115 7.63 -10.59 -16.01
N VAL A 116 8.43 -9.56 -15.71
CA VAL A 116 7.95 -8.27 -15.21
C VAL A 116 6.98 -7.65 -16.21
N ASN A 117 7.31 -7.61 -17.50
CA ASN A 117 6.42 -7.07 -18.53
C ASN A 117 5.08 -7.81 -18.60
N ALA A 118 5.08 -9.13 -18.41
CA ALA A 118 3.84 -9.92 -18.33
C ALA A 118 3.00 -9.54 -17.10
N GLN A 119 3.63 -9.37 -15.92
CA GLN A 119 2.92 -8.93 -14.71
C GLN A 119 2.40 -7.49 -14.83
N VAL A 120 3.16 -6.59 -15.44
CA VAL A 120 2.71 -5.22 -15.73
C VAL A 120 1.48 -5.23 -16.65
N GLY A 121 1.49 -6.08 -17.69
CA GLY A 121 0.34 -6.28 -18.57
C GLY A 121 -0.90 -6.76 -17.80
N ARG A 122 -0.74 -7.74 -16.92
CA ARG A 122 -1.82 -8.24 -16.04
C ARG A 122 -2.33 -7.18 -15.06
N TYR A 123 -1.43 -6.43 -14.44
CA TYR A 123 -1.82 -5.34 -13.53
C TYR A 123 -2.63 -4.27 -14.27
N ARG A 124 -2.19 -3.88 -15.49
CA ARG A 124 -2.90 -2.91 -16.32
C ARG A 124 -4.28 -3.39 -16.76
N SER A 125 -4.46 -4.68 -17.02
CA SER A 125 -5.78 -5.21 -17.39
C SER A 125 -6.71 -5.41 -16.19
N LEU A 126 -6.19 -5.91 -15.06
CA LEU A 126 -7.00 -6.34 -13.92
C LEU A 126 -7.18 -5.25 -12.85
N HIS A 127 -6.16 -4.44 -12.56
CA HIS A 127 -6.17 -3.56 -11.39
C HIS A 127 -6.19 -2.06 -11.74
N TYR A 128 -5.60 -1.67 -12.87
CA TYR A 128 -5.52 -0.27 -13.27
C TYR A 128 -6.87 0.42 -13.55
N PRO A 129 -7.89 -0.24 -14.15
CA PRO A 129 -9.21 0.37 -14.30
C PRO A 129 -9.85 0.71 -12.94
N HIS A 130 -9.67 -0.17 -11.95
CA HIS A 130 -10.13 0.08 -10.58
C HIS A 130 -9.36 1.23 -9.92
N TYR A 131 -8.05 1.35 -10.19
CA TYR A 131 -7.24 2.46 -9.69
C TYR A 131 -7.78 3.81 -10.17
N ILE A 132 -8.10 3.97 -11.46
CA ILE A 132 -8.63 5.23 -12.00
C ILE A 132 -9.94 5.60 -11.30
N ASN A 133 -10.88 4.65 -11.22
CA ASN A 133 -12.19 4.88 -10.60
C ASN A 133 -12.05 5.24 -9.12
N ARG A 134 -11.19 4.52 -8.38
CA ARG A 134 -10.93 4.76 -6.96
C ARG A 134 -10.23 6.10 -6.69
N THR A 135 -9.31 6.52 -7.56
CA THR A 135 -8.56 7.78 -7.39
C THR A 135 -9.50 8.98 -7.35
N SER A 136 -10.48 9.04 -8.25
CA SER A 136 -11.48 10.12 -8.28
C SER A 136 -12.31 10.14 -6.99
N TRP A 137 -12.73 8.96 -6.53
CA TRP A 137 -13.48 8.82 -5.29
C TRP A 137 -12.66 9.24 -4.06
N TYR A 138 -11.41 8.77 -3.93
CA TYR A 138 -10.55 9.13 -2.80
C TYR A 138 -10.26 10.63 -2.75
N ASN A 139 -9.98 11.27 -3.89
CA ASN A 139 -9.71 12.71 -3.94
C ASN A 139 -10.91 13.57 -3.52
N SER A 140 -12.14 13.14 -3.82
CA SER A 140 -13.35 13.87 -3.43
C SER A 140 -13.77 13.59 -1.98
N TYR A 141 -13.50 12.38 -1.48
CA TYR A 141 -13.91 11.96 -0.13
C TYR A 141 -12.94 12.45 0.96
N TYR A 142 -11.65 12.56 0.66
CA TYR A 142 -10.60 12.84 1.64
C TYR A 142 -10.80 14.11 2.50
N PRO A 143 -11.22 15.29 1.97
CA PRO A 143 -11.42 16.49 2.78
C PRO A 143 -12.50 16.33 3.86
N THR A 144 -13.63 15.72 3.52
CA THR A 144 -14.73 15.45 4.45
C THR A 144 -14.27 14.51 5.56
N TRP A 145 -13.42 13.55 5.19
CA TRP A 145 -12.93 12.55 6.09
C TRP A 145 -11.90 13.07 7.10
N ARG A 146 -11.02 13.97 6.65
CA ARG A 146 -10.11 14.74 7.52
C ARG A 146 -10.83 15.45 8.65
N MET A 147 -11.94 16.12 8.34
CA MET A 147 -12.73 16.82 9.35
C MET A 147 -13.41 15.84 10.30
N ARG A 148 -13.90 14.71 9.78
CA ARG A 148 -14.63 13.70 10.55
C ARG A 148 -13.76 13.08 11.65
N TYR A 149 -12.51 12.72 11.35
CA TYR A 149 -11.65 12.00 12.30
C TYR A 149 -10.65 12.90 13.05
N ASN A 150 -10.75 14.23 12.93
CA ASN A 150 -9.80 15.16 13.57
C ASN A 150 -9.70 14.97 15.11
N SER A 151 -10.79 14.56 15.76
CA SER A 151 -10.84 14.29 17.21
C SER A 151 -9.95 13.13 17.66
N TRP A 152 -9.49 12.28 16.74
CA TRP A 152 -8.61 11.15 17.04
C TRP A 152 -7.14 11.53 17.13
N GLY A 153 -6.74 12.66 16.52
CA GLY A 153 -5.34 13.10 16.52
C GLY A 153 -4.75 13.29 17.92
N ARG A 154 -5.59 13.69 18.90
CA ARG A 154 -5.18 13.84 20.31
C ARG A 154 -4.83 12.52 21.01
N TYR A 155 -5.27 11.39 20.46
CA TYR A 155 -4.97 10.03 20.93
C TYR A 155 -3.90 9.34 20.08
N GLY A 156 -3.25 10.11 19.22
CA GLY A 156 -2.19 9.65 18.37
C GLY A 156 -2.58 8.68 17.27
N PHE A 157 -3.79 8.86 16.78
CA PHE A 157 -4.29 8.17 15.61
C PHE A 157 -4.51 9.18 14.48
N TYR A 158 -3.80 9.01 13.37
CA TYR A 158 -3.83 9.91 12.21
C TYR A 158 -4.26 9.17 10.92
N GLY A 159 -4.67 7.92 11.06
CA GLY A 159 -4.82 6.97 9.96
C GLY A 159 -5.77 7.45 8.89
N GLY A 160 -5.22 7.70 7.71
CA GLY A 160 -5.98 7.97 6.51
C GLY A 160 -6.61 9.35 6.37
N PHE A 161 -6.61 10.18 7.40
CA PHE A 161 -7.34 11.46 7.38
C PHE A 161 -6.43 12.67 7.56
N TYR A 162 -5.23 12.50 8.13
CA TYR A 162 -4.27 13.59 8.29
C TYR A 162 -3.19 13.57 7.21
N TRP A 163 -2.64 12.39 6.95
CA TRP A 163 -1.56 12.18 5.98
C TRP A 163 -2.13 12.12 4.57
N ASN A 164 -1.74 13.07 3.72
CA ASN A 164 -2.04 12.99 2.30
C ASN A 164 -1.40 11.73 1.73
N PHE A 165 -2.09 11.06 0.82
CA PHE A 165 -1.53 9.95 0.04
C PHE A 165 -1.19 10.42 -1.36
N ARG A 166 -0.24 9.74 -1.98
CA ARG A 166 0.21 10.05 -3.34
C ARG A 166 0.04 8.82 -4.22
N PRO A 167 -1.02 8.78 -5.06
CA PRO A 167 -1.25 7.65 -5.96
C PRO A 167 -0.08 7.39 -6.90
N VAL A 168 0.25 6.12 -7.13
CA VAL A 168 1.28 5.69 -8.09
C VAL A 168 0.62 4.91 -9.22
N ALA A 169 0.24 5.63 -10.28
CA ALA A 169 -0.43 5.05 -11.45
C ALA A 169 0.41 3.93 -12.10
N ASP A 170 1.71 4.17 -12.26
CA ASP A 170 2.67 3.24 -12.88
C ASP A 170 3.41 2.37 -11.85
N ILE A 171 2.70 1.83 -10.85
CA ILE A 171 3.31 0.94 -9.83
C ILE A 171 4.04 -0.26 -10.47
N GLY A 172 3.62 -0.67 -11.67
CA GLY A 172 4.26 -1.72 -12.47
C GLY A 172 5.75 -1.49 -12.76
N VAL A 173 6.24 -0.24 -12.82
CA VAL A 173 7.67 0.06 -13.00
C VAL A 173 8.52 -0.47 -11.83
N TYR A 174 7.90 -0.66 -10.67
CA TYR A 174 8.54 -1.16 -9.46
C TYR A 174 8.43 -2.68 -9.31
N PHE A 175 7.85 -3.39 -10.29
CA PHE A 175 7.69 -4.85 -10.23
C PHE A 175 9.00 -5.62 -10.40
N TYR A 176 10.13 -4.95 -10.70
CA TYR A 176 11.46 -5.55 -10.55
C TYR A 176 11.87 -5.78 -9.10
N ASN A 177 11.14 -5.20 -8.12
CA ASN A 177 11.32 -5.47 -6.70
C ASN A 177 10.29 -6.53 -6.25
N PRO A 178 10.70 -7.72 -5.78
CA PRO A 178 9.76 -8.75 -5.34
C PRO A 178 8.92 -8.36 -4.13
N MET A 179 9.35 -7.45 -3.27
CA MET A 179 8.53 -6.97 -2.14
C MET A 179 7.39 -6.06 -2.60
N VAL A 180 7.56 -5.33 -3.70
CA VAL A 180 6.48 -4.55 -4.31
C VAL A 180 5.60 -5.45 -5.17
N SER A 181 6.19 -6.22 -6.09
CA SER A 181 5.46 -7.09 -7.01
C SER A 181 4.56 -8.11 -6.29
N TRP A 182 4.98 -8.63 -5.13
CA TRP A 182 4.23 -9.61 -4.34
C TRP A 182 2.81 -9.16 -3.98
N PHE A 183 2.55 -7.86 -3.79
CA PHE A 183 1.21 -7.34 -3.52
C PHE A 183 0.30 -7.29 -4.75
N TYR A 184 0.85 -7.39 -5.96
CA TYR A 184 0.13 -7.10 -7.21
C TYR A 184 0.23 -8.23 -8.26
N SER A 185 1.04 -9.26 -7.99
CA SER A 185 1.28 -10.37 -8.92
C SER A 185 0.78 -11.67 -8.31
N SER A 186 -0.26 -12.25 -8.91
CA SER A 186 -0.88 -13.50 -8.42
C SER A 186 -0.08 -14.75 -8.78
N SER A 187 0.87 -14.64 -9.72
CA SER A 187 1.73 -15.74 -10.13
C SER A 187 3.13 -15.62 -9.56
N TYR A 188 3.71 -16.77 -9.25
CA TYR A 188 5.09 -16.93 -8.84
C TYR A 188 5.96 -17.41 -10.03
N ASP A 189 7.22 -16.98 -10.07
CA ASP A 189 8.24 -17.49 -11.01
C ASP A 189 9.54 -17.75 -10.25
N ASP A 190 9.98 -19.00 -10.25
CA ASP A 190 11.17 -19.43 -9.52
C ASP A 190 12.41 -18.65 -9.93
N TYR A 191 12.59 -18.37 -11.22
CA TYR A 191 13.78 -17.69 -11.70
C TYR A 191 13.81 -16.24 -11.23
N TYR A 192 12.73 -15.50 -11.40
CA TYR A 192 12.59 -14.12 -10.93
C TYR A 192 12.90 -13.99 -9.43
N TYR A 193 12.31 -14.85 -8.60
CA TYR A 193 12.56 -14.81 -7.15
C TYR A 193 13.96 -15.31 -6.79
N ASN A 194 14.52 -16.30 -7.50
CA ASN A 194 15.90 -16.77 -7.31
C ASN A 194 16.93 -15.70 -7.69
N THR A 195 16.70 -14.94 -8.76
CA THR A 195 17.60 -13.83 -9.17
C THR A 195 17.65 -12.73 -8.12
N TRP A 196 16.55 -12.49 -7.41
CA TRP A 196 16.55 -11.60 -6.26
C TRP A 196 17.18 -12.30 -5.05
N TYR A 197 16.51 -13.30 -4.46
CA TYR A 197 16.83 -13.86 -3.15
C TYR A 197 18.04 -14.82 -3.12
N ASN A 198 18.59 -15.19 -4.27
CA ASN A 198 19.65 -16.19 -4.42
C ASN A 198 19.32 -17.49 -3.67
N SER A 199 20.33 -18.11 -3.04
CA SER A 199 20.16 -19.33 -2.22
C SER A 199 19.23 -19.13 -1.02
N GLY A 200 18.94 -17.89 -0.63
CA GLY A 200 18.06 -17.58 0.49
C GLY A 200 16.64 -18.11 0.33
N ILE A 201 16.19 -18.33 -0.91
CA ILE A 201 14.86 -18.88 -1.20
C ILE A 201 14.71 -20.36 -0.80
N THR A 202 15.81 -21.09 -0.62
CA THR A 202 15.82 -22.48 -0.16
C THR A 202 15.71 -22.53 1.36
N THR A 203 16.37 -21.60 2.05
CA THR A 203 16.26 -21.43 3.50
C THR A 203 14.90 -20.89 3.90
N TYR A 204 14.32 -20.00 3.08
CA TYR A 204 13.08 -19.29 3.37
C TYR A 204 12.02 -19.53 2.28
N PRO A 205 11.37 -20.70 2.27
CA PRO A 205 10.37 -21.04 1.25
C PRO A 205 9.14 -20.11 1.25
N GLN A 206 8.86 -19.41 2.35
CA GLN A 206 7.79 -18.41 2.45
C GLN A 206 7.97 -17.26 1.46
N LEU A 207 9.20 -17.01 1.00
CA LEU A 207 9.46 -16.02 -0.05
C LEU A 207 8.85 -16.42 -1.41
N ARG A 208 8.48 -17.70 -1.57
CA ARG A 208 7.82 -18.24 -2.77
C ARG A 208 6.30 -18.17 -2.72
N THR A 209 5.72 -17.94 -1.54
CA THR A 209 4.27 -17.98 -1.35
C THR A 209 3.64 -16.71 -1.92
N PRO A 210 2.68 -16.81 -2.89
CA PRO A 210 1.94 -15.65 -3.38
C PRO A 210 1.15 -14.97 -2.26
N PHE A 211 0.89 -13.67 -2.42
CA PHE A 211 0.07 -12.94 -1.45
C PHE A 211 -1.41 -13.30 -1.62
N PRO A 212 -2.11 -13.80 -0.59
CA PRO A 212 -3.50 -14.24 -0.71
C PRO A 212 -4.47 -13.09 -1.02
N TYR A 213 -4.09 -11.84 -0.75
CA TYR A 213 -4.89 -10.64 -1.01
C TYR A 213 -4.31 -9.80 -2.15
N THR A 214 -3.82 -10.47 -3.21
CA THR A 214 -3.24 -9.80 -4.39
C THR A 214 -4.18 -8.73 -4.93
N GLY A 215 -3.67 -7.51 -5.10
CA GLY A 215 -4.41 -6.36 -5.62
C GLY A 215 -5.25 -5.62 -4.59
N ALA A 216 -5.37 -6.09 -3.34
CA ALA A 216 -6.18 -5.43 -2.32
C ALA A 216 -5.65 -4.04 -1.92
N TYR A 217 -4.34 -3.79 -2.08
CA TYR A 217 -3.70 -2.53 -1.71
C TYR A 217 -3.69 -1.53 -2.86
N TYR A 218 -4.30 -0.37 -2.65
CA TYR A 218 -4.20 0.76 -3.56
C TYR A 218 -2.75 1.28 -3.60
N PRO A 219 -2.15 1.47 -4.78
CA PRO A 219 -0.75 1.87 -4.91
C PRO A 219 -0.55 3.32 -4.51
N THR A 220 0.09 3.53 -3.36
CA THR A 220 0.54 4.84 -2.88
C THR A 220 2.07 4.93 -2.86
N GLU A 221 2.64 6.14 -2.89
CA GLU A 221 4.08 6.34 -2.72
C GLU A 221 4.53 5.81 -1.37
N GLU A 222 3.74 6.03 -0.33
CA GLU A 222 4.03 5.59 1.03
C GLU A 222 4.14 4.07 1.11
N PHE A 223 3.20 3.35 0.52
CA PHE A 223 3.24 1.89 0.51
C PHE A 223 4.35 1.34 -0.39
N ARG A 224 4.58 1.96 -1.55
CA ARG A 224 5.71 1.63 -2.43
C ARG A 224 7.03 1.77 -1.67
N ASP A 225 7.26 2.91 -1.04
CA ASP A 225 8.53 3.24 -0.37
C ASP A 225 8.78 2.35 0.85
N LEU A 226 7.73 2.02 1.61
CA LEU A 226 7.81 1.02 2.67
C LEU A 226 8.32 -0.32 2.11
N ASN A 227 7.71 -0.82 1.04
CA ASN A 227 8.07 -2.11 0.47
C ASN A 227 9.47 -2.11 -0.17
N LEU A 228 9.88 -1.00 -0.80
CA LEU A 228 11.26 -0.82 -1.26
C LEU A 228 12.24 -0.83 -0.09
N GLY A 229 11.93 -0.15 1.02
CA GLY A 229 12.74 -0.14 2.24
C GLY A 229 12.86 -1.54 2.87
N MET A 230 11.74 -2.26 2.99
CA MET A 230 11.71 -3.60 3.54
C MET A 230 12.50 -4.61 2.69
N SER A 231 12.62 -4.39 1.38
CA SER A 231 13.40 -5.26 0.49
C SER A 231 14.91 -5.31 0.80
N GLN A 232 15.40 -4.39 1.67
CA GLN A 232 16.78 -4.33 2.15
C GLN A 232 16.98 -4.96 3.52
N ALA A 233 15.90 -5.27 4.23
CA ALA A 233 16.04 -5.92 5.52
C ALA A 233 16.63 -7.34 5.34
N SER A 234 17.05 -7.97 6.44
CA SER A 234 17.48 -9.37 6.40
C SER A 234 16.39 -10.27 5.78
N LEU A 235 16.76 -11.40 5.19
CA LEU A 235 15.78 -12.31 4.59
C LEU A 235 14.74 -12.79 5.61
N GLN A 236 15.17 -13.08 6.84
CA GLN A 236 14.26 -13.42 7.93
C GLN A 236 13.27 -12.29 8.21
N THR A 237 13.74 -11.04 8.26
CA THR A 237 12.88 -9.87 8.46
C THR A 237 11.89 -9.70 7.30
N GLN A 238 12.32 -9.94 6.06
CA GLN A 238 11.44 -9.88 4.89
C GLN A 238 10.35 -10.96 4.96
N VAL A 239 10.70 -12.17 5.39
CA VAL A 239 9.72 -13.24 5.65
C VAL A 239 8.73 -12.82 6.74
N ASN A 240 9.23 -12.33 7.88
CA ASN A 240 8.38 -11.93 8.99
C ASN A 240 7.48 -10.75 8.60
N TYR A 241 7.95 -9.80 7.81
CA TYR A 241 7.11 -8.74 7.24
C TYR A 241 6.00 -9.31 6.36
N ARG A 242 6.28 -10.26 5.47
CA ARG A 242 5.25 -10.90 4.64
C ARG A 242 4.21 -11.61 5.50
N THR A 243 4.64 -12.36 6.50
CA THR A 243 3.73 -13.03 7.45
C THR A 243 2.87 -12.00 8.20
N ALA A 244 3.48 -10.95 8.73
CA ALA A 244 2.77 -9.90 9.46
C ALA A 244 1.78 -9.15 8.56
N MET A 245 2.10 -8.93 7.29
CA MET A 245 1.19 -8.31 6.33
C MET A 245 -0.02 -9.20 6.03
N ILE A 246 0.18 -10.53 5.90
CA ILE A 246 -0.94 -11.48 5.75
C ILE A 246 -1.84 -11.46 6.99
N ASP A 247 -1.23 -11.55 8.18
CA ASP A 247 -1.96 -11.51 9.46
C ASP A 247 -2.73 -10.19 9.62
N PHE A 248 -2.09 -9.05 9.32
CA PHE A 248 -2.74 -7.73 9.28
C PHE A 248 -3.95 -7.72 8.34
N THR A 249 -3.80 -8.16 7.09
CA THR A 249 -4.91 -8.11 6.13
C THR A 249 -6.07 -9.02 6.57
N LEU A 250 -5.76 -10.19 7.15
CA LEU A 250 -6.76 -11.09 7.69
C LEU A 250 -7.52 -10.45 8.87
N GLN A 251 -6.81 -9.89 9.84
CA GLN A 251 -7.41 -9.20 10.99
C GLN A 251 -8.23 -7.99 10.53
N LEU A 252 -7.76 -7.24 9.54
CA LEU A 252 -8.49 -6.10 8.97
C LEU A 252 -9.80 -6.54 8.35
N GLN A 253 -9.78 -7.60 7.54
CA GLN A 253 -11.01 -8.16 6.97
C GLN A 253 -11.97 -8.65 8.06
N GLN A 254 -11.46 -9.30 9.11
CA GLN A 254 -12.27 -9.79 10.24
C GLN A 254 -12.90 -8.65 11.05
N GLN A 255 -12.14 -7.61 11.40
CA GLN A 255 -12.65 -6.45 12.14
C GLN A 255 -13.69 -5.69 11.33
N VAL A 256 -13.45 -5.44 10.04
CA VAL A 256 -14.43 -4.81 9.13
C VAL A 256 -15.69 -5.67 9.00
N SER A 257 -15.55 -7.00 8.89
CA SER A 257 -16.70 -7.91 8.85
C SER A 257 -17.53 -7.82 10.13
N GLY A 258 -16.85 -7.76 11.29
CA GLY A 258 -17.50 -7.60 12.59
C GLY A 258 -18.27 -6.29 12.70
N ILE A 259 -17.70 -5.18 12.21
CA ILE A 259 -18.36 -3.86 12.18
C ILE A 259 -19.58 -3.87 11.25
N LEU A 260 -19.46 -4.50 10.08
CA LEU A 260 -20.53 -4.57 9.09
C LEU A 260 -21.65 -5.56 9.45
N GLY A 261 -21.38 -6.51 10.34
CA GLY A 261 -22.31 -7.59 10.70
C GLY A 261 -22.45 -8.68 9.63
N TYR A 262 -21.57 -8.70 8.63
CA TYR A 262 -21.50 -9.74 7.58
C TYR A 262 -20.07 -9.92 7.09
N GLN A 263 -19.79 -11.02 6.39
CA GLN A 263 -18.45 -11.31 5.87
C GLN A 263 -18.06 -10.31 4.78
N ALA A 264 -17.08 -9.44 5.09
CA ALA A 264 -16.45 -8.55 4.13
C ALA A 264 -15.42 -9.33 3.30
N VAL A 265 -15.38 -9.06 1.99
CA VAL A 265 -14.34 -9.55 1.09
C VAL A 265 -13.63 -8.35 0.51
N LEU A 266 -12.33 -8.23 0.79
CA LEU A 266 -11.52 -7.12 0.30
C LEU A 266 -11.34 -7.26 -1.21
N SER A 267 -11.74 -6.22 -1.94
CA SER A 267 -11.60 -6.14 -3.40
C SER A 267 -10.33 -5.39 -3.79
N THR A 268 -10.12 -5.28 -5.10
CA THR A 268 -8.99 -4.56 -5.67
C THR A 268 -9.00 -3.10 -5.20
N ASN A 269 -7.85 -2.65 -4.68
CA ASN A 269 -7.59 -1.29 -4.22
C ASN A 269 -8.46 -0.82 -3.03
N ASP A 270 -8.93 -1.75 -2.20
CA ASP A 270 -9.74 -1.44 -1.02
C ASP A 270 -8.90 -0.88 0.13
N ILE A 271 -7.64 -1.31 0.29
CA ILE A 271 -6.77 -0.89 1.38
C ILE A 271 -5.85 0.23 0.90
N VAL A 272 -5.85 1.36 1.57
CA VAL A 272 -4.96 2.50 1.28
C VAL A 272 -4.05 2.72 2.48
N VAL A 273 -2.74 2.69 2.27
CA VAL A 273 -1.74 3.05 3.29
C VAL A 273 -1.24 4.46 3.00
N THR A 274 -1.31 5.34 3.99
CA THR A 274 -1.00 6.77 3.85
C THR A 274 0.13 7.24 4.74
N HIS A 275 0.52 6.41 5.69
CA HIS A 275 1.65 6.67 6.54
C HIS A 275 2.27 5.35 6.98
N TYR A 276 3.58 5.37 7.14
CA TYR A 276 4.31 4.30 7.79
C TYR A 276 5.41 4.85 8.69
N GLN A 277 5.74 4.06 9.70
CA GLN A 277 6.95 4.20 10.48
C GLN A 277 7.75 2.90 10.43
N GLN A 278 9.02 2.97 10.03
CA GLN A 278 9.94 1.84 10.16
C GLN A 278 10.75 1.98 11.44
N LEU A 279 10.63 1.02 12.36
CA LEU A 279 11.31 1.04 13.65
C LEU A 279 12.81 0.74 13.50
N SER A 280 13.62 1.30 14.41
CA SER A 280 15.06 1.09 14.41
C SER A 280 15.42 -0.38 14.56
N GLY A 281 16.36 -0.89 13.78
CA GLY A 281 16.79 -2.29 13.84
C GLY A 281 15.85 -3.27 13.12
N ASP A 282 14.91 -2.75 12.31
CA ASP A 282 13.90 -3.55 11.59
C ASP A 282 13.09 -4.47 12.52
N THR A 283 12.81 -3.98 13.73
CA THR A 283 12.07 -4.68 14.78
C THR A 283 10.56 -4.67 14.53
N GLY A 284 10.10 -3.66 13.81
CA GLY A 284 8.69 -3.42 13.59
C GLY A 284 8.43 -2.40 12.49
N VAL A 285 7.20 -2.41 12.00
CA VAL A 285 6.65 -1.37 11.11
C VAL A 285 5.30 -0.96 11.66
N VAL A 286 5.05 0.34 11.75
CA VAL A 286 3.69 0.88 11.95
C VAL A 286 3.17 1.29 10.58
N ILE A 287 1.92 0.91 10.27
CA ILE A 287 1.21 1.42 9.10
C ILE A 287 -0.10 2.07 9.54
N GLU A 288 -0.43 3.18 8.91
CA GLU A 288 -1.72 3.83 9.07
C GLU A 288 -2.34 4.13 7.71
N GLY A 289 -3.67 4.14 7.69
CA GLY A 289 -4.41 4.33 6.47
C GLY A 289 -5.86 3.97 6.68
N TRP A 290 -6.48 3.39 5.65
CA TRP A 290 -7.87 3.00 5.69
C TRP A 290 -8.23 1.87 4.76
N VAL A 291 -9.38 1.25 5.02
CA VAL A 291 -10.03 0.36 4.08
C VAL A 291 -11.34 0.98 3.60
N SER A 292 -11.50 1.07 2.28
CA SER A 292 -12.69 1.58 1.60
C SER A 292 -13.49 0.43 1.01
N TYR A 293 -14.40 -0.10 1.82
CA TYR A 293 -15.26 -1.20 1.43
C TYR A 293 -16.40 -0.71 0.52
N GLN A 294 -16.47 -1.28 -0.69
CA GLN A 294 -17.50 -0.98 -1.71
C GLN A 294 -17.72 0.51 -2.02
N GLN A 295 -16.71 1.38 -1.78
CA GLN A 295 -16.81 2.84 -1.96
C GLN A 295 -17.91 3.53 -1.14
N GLN A 296 -18.43 2.86 -0.12
CA GLN A 296 -19.51 3.37 0.74
C GLN A 296 -19.05 3.55 2.17
N HIS A 297 -18.22 2.64 2.65
CA HIS A 297 -17.73 2.63 4.03
C HIS A 297 -16.22 2.78 4.02
N SER A 298 -15.71 3.64 4.90
CA SER A 298 -14.27 3.81 5.08
C SER A 298 -13.92 3.72 6.55
N TYR A 299 -13.06 2.76 6.85
CA TYR A 299 -12.62 2.45 8.20
C TYR A 299 -11.13 2.77 8.31
N PRO A 300 -10.78 3.88 8.96
CA PRO A 300 -9.41 4.15 9.36
C PRO A 300 -8.82 3.00 10.18
N PHE A 301 -7.54 2.72 9.95
CA PHE A 301 -6.79 1.74 10.74
C PHE A 301 -5.40 2.25 11.13
N LYS A 302 -4.89 1.69 12.22
CA LYS A 302 -3.49 1.75 12.63
C LYS A 302 -3.06 0.34 13.00
N ALA A 303 -1.93 -0.10 12.45
CA ALA A 303 -1.42 -1.43 12.72
C ALA A 303 0.06 -1.38 13.09
N TYR A 304 0.45 -2.22 14.04
CA TYR A 304 1.83 -2.52 14.38
C TYR A 304 2.18 -3.92 13.87
N LEU A 305 3.12 -4.00 12.93
CA LEU A 305 3.66 -5.22 12.37
C LEU A 305 4.94 -5.58 13.14
N ASN A 306 4.89 -6.63 13.93
CA ASN A 306 6.05 -7.12 14.69
C ASN A 306 6.92 -8.00 13.77
N LEU A 307 8.12 -7.50 13.46
CA LEU A 307 9.02 -8.17 12.52
C LEU A 307 9.91 -9.23 13.18
N TYR A 308 9.86 -9.39 14.50
CA TYR A 308 10.48 -10.51 15.19
C TYR A 308 9.63 -11.77 15.09
N THR A 309 8.32 -11.63 15.30
CA THR A 309 7.37 -12.74 15.37
C THR A 309 6.61 -12.96 14.06
N GLY A 310 6.56 -11.95 13.18
CA GLY A 310 5.74 -11.98 11.97
C GLY A 310 4.24 -11.86 12.25
N THR A 311 3.86 -11.20 13.34
CA THR A 311 2.46 -10.97 13.73
C THR A 311 2.07 -9.50 13.57
N ALA A 312 0.77 -9.21 13.52
CA ALA A 312 0.23 -7.87 13.51
C ALA A 312 -0.70 -7.62 14.71
N ASN A 313 -0.67 -6.40 15.24
CA ASN A 313 -1.69 -5.87 16.13
C ASN A 313 -2.42 -4.74 15.43
N LEU A 314 -3.75 -4.75 15.47
CA LEU A 314 -4.58 -3.89 14.64
C LEU A 314 -5.62 -3.15 15.47
N PHE A 315 -5.69 -1.84 15.25
CA PHE A 315 -6.81 -0.98 15.63
C PHE A 315 -7.57 -0.51 14.39
N VAL A 316 -8.90 -0.70 14.39
CA VAL A 316 -9.85 -0.17 13.40
C VAL A 316 -10.96 0.56 14.13
N THR A 317 -11.40 1.70 13.61
CA THR A 317 -12.51 2.45 14.21
C THR A 317 -13.84 1.71 14.01
N GLY A 318 -14.64 1.57 15.07
CA GLY A 318 -15.84 0.74 15.09
C GLY A 318 -17.07 1.31 14.37
N ASN A 319 -17.09 2.60 14.03
CA ASN A 319 -18.15 3.26 13.25
C ASN A 319 -17.64 4.57 12.64
N ASN A 320 -18.47 5.30 11.86
CA ASN A 320 -18.15 6.59 11.20
C ASN A 320 -17.55 7.70 12.10
N GLY A 321 -17.31 7.44 13.39
CA GLY A 321 -16.00 7.74 13.99
C GLY A 321 -15.70 9.20 14.23
N GLN A 322 -16.70 10.06 14.36
CA GLN A 322 -16.43 11.43 14.82
C GLN A 322 -15.95 11.49 16.25
N PHE A 323 -16.38 10.55 17.10
CA PHE A 323 -16.05 10.55 18.51
C PHE A 323 -15.65 9.14 18.95
N PRO A 324 -14.41 8.95 19.40
CA PRO A 324 -13.97 7.65 19.89
C PRO A 324 -14.68 7.31 21.19
N SER A 325 -15.18 6.08 21.30
CA SER A 325 -15.65 5.53 22.56
C SER A 325 -14.48 5.27 23.52
N GLN A 326 -14.74 5.17 24.82
CA GLN A 326 -13.68 4.86 25.79
C GLN A 326 -12.98 3.53 25.47
N THR A 327 -13.74 2.50 25.08
CA THR A 327 -13.18 1.21 24.67
C THR A 327 -12.25 1.32 23.47
N GLU A 328 -12.58 2.16 22.47
CA GLU A 328 -11.71 2.41 21.33
C GLU A 328 -10.44 3.17 21.74
N ILE A 329 -10.57 4.16 22.63
CA ILE A 329 -9.43 4.90 23.20
C ILE A 329 -8.49 3.93 23.93
N ASP A 330 -9.03 3.06 24.78
CA ASP A 330 -8.24 2.12 25.56
C ASP A 330 -7.52 1.10 24.65
N THR A 331 -8.21 0.62 23.61
CA THR A 331 -7.63 -0.28 22.60
C THR A 331 -6.49 0.40 21.83
N LEU A 332 -6.71 1.62 21.37
CA LEU A 332 -5.71 2.43 20.68
C LEU A 332 -4.51 2.74 21.58
N ASN A 333 -4.75 3.08 22.85
CA ASN A 333 -3.68 3.33 23.83
C ASN A 333 -2.85 2.08 24.10
N GLY A 334 -3.47 0.91 24.16
CA GLY A 334 -2.76 -0.37 24.23
C GLY A 334 -1.83 -0.58 23.03
N LEU A 335 -2.33 -0.35 21.81
CA LEU A 335 -1.51 -0.42 20.60
C LEU A 335 -0.38 0.62 20.58
N ASN A 336 -0.68 1.86 20.98
CA ASN A 336 0.31 2.94 21.06
C ASN A 336 1.43 2.62 22.07
N SER A 337 1.09 2.01 23.21
CA SER A 337 2.07 1.56 24.21
C SER A 337 2.99 0.49 23.60
N GLN A 338 2.44 -0.50 22.89
CA GLN A 338 3.26 -1.50 22.19
C GLN A 338 4.21 -0.88 21.15
N ILE A 339 3.75 0.13 20.42
CA ILE A 339 4.58 0.85 19.44
C ILE A 339 5.72 1.58 20.15
N GLN A 340 5.43 2.28 21.27
CA GLN A 340 6.44 2.97 22.06
C GLN A 340 7.46 2.00 22.67
N ASP A 341 7.00 0.89 23.23
CA ASP A 341 7.84 -0.17 23.81
C ASP A 341 8.77 -0.80 22.77
N ALA A 342 8.32 -0.90 21.51
CA ALA A 342 9.12 -1.33 20.38
C ALA A 342 10.11 -0.26 19.87
N GLY A 343 10.17 0.91 20.52
CA GLY A 343 11.03 2.04 20.17
C GLY A 343 10.44 2.99 19.13
N GLY A 344 9.14 2.87 18.83
CA GLY A 344 8.41 3.70 17.88
C GLY A 344 7.98 5.05 18.44
N VAL A 345 7.32 5.84 17.59
CA VAL A 345 6.87 7.19 17.91
C VAL A 345 5.37 7.25 17.71
N VAL A 346 4.66 7.52 18.80
CA VAL A 346 3.24 7.86 18.73
C VAL A 346 3.16 9.36 18.50
N GLU A 347 2.83 9.73 17.28
CA GLU A 347 2.42 11.09 16.95
C GLU A 347 1.18 11.39 17.80
N GLY A 348 1.04 12.53 18.45
CA GLY A 348 -0.10 12.82 19.35
C GLY A 348 0.31 13.69 20.55
N ASP A 349 1.41 13.34 21.19
CA ASP A 349 1.94 14.07 22.36
C ASP A 349 2.30 15.53 22.06
N ASN A 350 2.77 15.81 20.83
CA ASN A 350 3.38 17.10 20.48
C ASN A 350 2.45 18.04 19.68
N TYR A 351 1.31 17.56 19.16
CA TYR A 351 0.37 18.39 18.39
C TYR A 351 -0.69 19.08 19.27
N ASN A 352 -0.76 18.74 20.55
CA ASN A 352 -1.74 19.26 21.50
C ASN A 352 -1.46 20.70 21.99
N TYR A 353 -0.42 21.39 21.50
CA TYR A 353 -0.11 22.74 21.98
C TYR A 353 -0.90 23.89 21.31
N ASN A 354 -1.64 23.65 20.22
CA ASN A 354 -2.25 24.74 19.42
C ASN A 354 -3.70 24.53 18.95
N PHE A 355 -4.45 23.58 19.48
CA PHE A 355 -5.90 23.52 19.21
C PHE A 355 -6.65 24.26 20.32
N PRO A 356 -7.39 25.34 20.01
CA PRO A 356 -8.27 26.00 20.99
C PRO A 356 -9.28 24.97 21.51
N GLN A 357 -9.47 24.94 22.83
CA GLN A 357 -10.48 24.10 23.50
C GLN A 357 -11.90 24.51 23.15
#